data_AF-F1L479-F1
#
_entry.id   AF-F1L479-F1
#
_cell.length_a   1.000
_cell.length_b   1.000
_cell.length_c   1.000
_cell.angle_alpha   90.00
_cell.angle_beta   90.00
_cell.angle_gamma   90.00
#
_symmetry.space_group_name_H-M   'P 1'
#
loop_
_entity.id
_entity.type
_entity.pdbx_description
1 polymer ?
#
loop_
_entity_poly.entity_id
_entity_poly.type
_entity_poly.pdbx_seq_one_letter_code
_entity_poly.pdbx_strand_id
1 'polypeptide(L)'
;MTLFSVFSIIFYCAVIILLPKSVSNCENGVCIDSEREAMNPKREISLLRSAGNLLWRAKRNDMSWRSGADSNKGLVENLQRNQLFADQRVKDAMLSVDRGDFAPSTPYGDHPVSIGYSATISAPHMHATALELLKDHLKEGDKALDVGSGSGYLTACMAIMVGKSGKVIGIEHISELVNDSIANVEKHHADLISSGRILFVEGDGRKGDGRKGYASEAPYKAIHVGAAAPKIPPALIEQLAPGGRMLIPVGEANGHQRFMQVDKLDDGEVKSRDFMGVIYVPLTDRERQVGDD
;
A
#
# COMPACT_ATOMS: atom_id res chain seq x y z
N MET A 1 12.07 6.10 31.63
CA MET A 1 11.18 5.52 32.66
C MET A 1 10.52 6.69 33.37
N THR A 2 9.21 6.88 33.46
CA THR A 2 8.03 6.06 33.15
C THR A 2 6.80 6.99 33.23
N LEU A 3 6.15 7.31 32.11
CA LEU A 3 4.76 7.81 32.08
C LEU A 3 3.75 6.67 31.79
N PHE A 4 4.25 5.47 31.46
CA PHE A 4 3.45 4.30 31.11
C PHE A 4 2.84 3.54 32.31
N SER A 5 3.16 3.93 33.55
CA SER A 5 2.75 3.16 34.74
C SER A 5 1.35 3.50 35.26
N VAL A 6 0.72 4.59 34.82
CA VAL A 6 -0.52 5.08 35.45
C VAL A 6 -1.78 4.66 34.68
N PHE A 7 -1.69 4.49 33.35
CA PHE A 7 -2.84 4.08 32.53
C PHE A 7 -3.23 2.60 32.69
N SER A 8 -2.30 1.73 33.12
CA SER A 8 -2.55 0.30 33.25
C SER A 8 -3.36 -0.07 34.52
N ILE A 9 -3.37 0.80 35.53
CA ILE A 9 -4.05 0.54 36.81
C ILE A 9 -5.56 0.87 36.72
N ILE A 10 -5.95 1.85 35.90
CA ILE A 10 -7.37 2.26 35.79
C ILE A 10 -8.21 1.19 35.08
N PHE A 11 -7.64 0.43 34.15
CA PHE A 11 -8.36 -0.64 33.45
C PHE A 11 -8.57 -1.90 34.31
N TYR A 12 -7.70 -2.13 35.31
CA TYR A 12 -7.78 -3.31 36.18
C TYR A 12 -8.87 -3.20 37.25
N CYS A 13 -9.26 -1.98 37.65
CA CYS A 13 -10.36 -1.79 38.59
C CYS A 13 -11.75 -1.96 37.96
N ALA A 14 -11.89 -1.85 36.63
CA ALA A 14 -13.20 -1.91 35.98
C ALA A 14 -13.71 -3.34 35.74
N VAL A 15 -12.85 -4.36 35.81
CA VAL A 15 -13.23 -5.76 35.50
C VAL A 15 -13.65 -6.56 36.74
N ILE A 16 -13.44 -6.03 37.96
CA ILE A 16 -13.80 -6.73 39.21
C ILE A 16 -15.25 -6.43 39.67
N ILE A 17 -15.96 -5.48 39.05
CA ILE A 17 -17.30 -5.04 39.53
C ILE A 17 -18.48 -5.83 38.90
N LEU A 18 -18.24 -6.74 37.95
CA LEU A 18 -19.33 -7.44 37.24
C LEU A 18 -19.22 -8.98 37.29
N LEU A 19 -18.97 -9.56 38.46
CA LEU A 19 -19.23 -10.99 38.69
C LEU A 19 -20.29 -11.18 39.78
N PRO A 20 -21.31 -12.03 39.53
CA PRO A 20 -22.38 -12.26 40.48
C PRO A 20 -21.85 -12.97 41.74
N LYS A 21 -22.32 -12.53 42.92
CA LYS A 21 -22.09 -13.22 44.20
C LYS A 21 -22.62 -14.65 44.10
N SER A 22 -21.77 -15.66 44.31
CA SER A 22 -22.23 -17.04 44.50
C SER A 22 -22.95 -17.15 45.84
N VAL A 23 -24.13 -17.75 45.82
CA VAL A 23 -24.94 -18.08 46.99
C VAL A 23 -24.38 -19.37 47.60
N SER A 24 -24.07 -19.34 48.89
CA SER A 24 -23.65 -20.52 49.66
C SER A 24 -24.89 -21.31 50.08
N ASN A 25 -25.05 -22.54 49.58
CA ASN A 25 -26.02 -23.49 50.14
C ASN A 25 -25.34 -24.35 51.20
N CYS A 26 -25.89 -24.33 52.42
CA CYS A 26 -25.50 -25.22 53.52
C CYS A 26 -26.59 -26.28 53.68
N GLU A 27 -26.24 -27.56 53.56
CA GLU A 27 -27.04 -28.66 54.08
C GLU A 27 -26.16 -29.56 54.96
N ASN A 28 -26.67 -29.89 56.16
CA ASN A 28 -26.13 -30.87 57.10
C ASN A 28 -24.72 -30.60 57.69
N GLY A 29 -24.41 -29.34 58.03
CA GLY A 29 -23.46 -29.03 59.10
C GLY A 29 -21.98 -29.39 58.86
N VAL A 30 -21.58 -29.64 57.62
CA VAL A 30 -20.17 -29.88 57.27
C VAL A 30 -19.74 -28.86 56.21
N CYS A 31 -18.87 -27.92 56.58
CA CYS A 31 -18.17 -27.06 55.65
C CYS A 31 -16.98 -27.83 55.07
N ILE A 32 -17.01 -28.12 53.77
CA ILE A 32 -15.83 -28.61 53.05
C ILE A 32 -15.12 -27.39 52.47
N ASP A 33 -13.98 -27.02 53.05
CA ASP A 33 -13.06 -26.07 52.43
C ASP A 33 -12.46 -26.76 51.20
N SER A 34 -12.97 -26.41 50.01
CA SER A 34 -12.27 -26.74 48.77
C SER A 34 -11.07 -25.80 48.65
N GLU A 35 -9.86 -26.38 48.69
CA GLU A 35 -8.60 -25.69 48.48
C GLU A 35 -8.68 -24.84 47.20
N ARG A 36 -8.42 -23.54 47.33
CA ARG A 36 -8.13 -22.68 46.19
C ARG A 36 -6.83 -23.17 45.55
N GLU A 37 -6.92 -23.88 44.43
CA GLU A 37 -5.80 -23.94 43.50
C GLU A 37 -5.48 -22.50 43.07
N ALA A 38 -4.33 -22.00 43.53
CA ALA A 38 -3.79 -20.74 43.09
C ALA A 38 -3.55 -20.82 41.58
N MET A 39 -4.37 -20.11 40.82
CA MET A 39 -4.33 -20.06 39.38
C MET A 39 -2.95 -19.54 38.91
N ASN A 40 -2.24 -20.37 38.16
CA ASN A 40 -0.88 -20.10 37.69
C ASN A 40 -0.88 -19.00 36.60
N PRO A 41 -0.28 -17.82 36.84
CA PRO A 41 -0.34 -16.68 35.92
C PRO A 41 0.37 -16.91 34.58
N LYS A 42 1.15 -18.00 34.45
CA LYS A 42 1.82 -18.35 33.19
C LYS A 42 0.88 -19.03 32.17
N ARG A 43 -0.23 -19.66 32.61
CA ARG A 43 -1.19 -20.32 31.69
C ARG A 43 -2.14 -19.33 31.01
N GLU A 44 -2.59 -18.28 31.69
CA GLU A 44 -3.43 -17.24 31.07
C GLU A 44 -2.68 -16.39 30.04
N ILE A 45 -1.39 -16.07 30.28
CA ILE A 45 -0.57 -15.31 29.31
C ILE A 45 -0.33 -16.13 28.04
N SER A 46 -0.22 -17.46 28.16
CA SER A 46 -0.12 -18.36 27.01
C SER A 46 -1.42 -18.36 26.20
N LEU A 47 -2.57 -18.51 26.85
CA LEU A 47 -3.88 -18.55 26.21
C LEU A 47 -4.26 -17.22 25.56
N LEU A 48 -3.99 -16.09 26.22
CA LEU A 48 -4.20 -14.74 25.67
C LEU A 48 -3.26 -14.41 24.50
N ARG A 49 -2.02 -14.91 24.51
CA ARG A 49 -1.10 -14.79 23.35
C ARG A 49 -1.51 -15.68 22.19
N SER A 50 -1.99 -16.90 22.43
CA SER A 50 -2.52 -17.76 21.38
C SER A 50 -3.84 -17.25 20.82
N ALA A 51 -4.76 -16.75 21.65
CA ALA A 51 -6.00 -16.13 21.20
C ALA A 51 -5.73 -14.82 20.45
N GLY A 52 -4.79 -14.00 20.93
CA GLY A 52 -4.31 -12.80 20.23
C GLY A 52 -3.67 -13.11 18.88
N ASN A 53 -2.85 -14.16 18.78
CA ASN A 53 -2.26 -14.60 17.53
C ASN A 53 -3.25 -15.29 16.59
N LEU A 54 -4.29 -15.96 17.11
CA LEU A 54 -5.34 -16.59 16.32
C LEU A 54 -6.32 -15.53 15.78
N LEU A 55 -6.70 -14.55 16.59
CA LEU A 55 -7.46 -13.36 16.16
C LEU A 55 -6.65 -12.52 15.16
N TRP A 56 -5.34 -12.41 15.34
CA TRP A 56 -4.47 -11.67 14.40
C TRP A 56 -4.20 -12.44 13.10
N ARG A 57 -4.09 -13.78 13.13
CA ARG A 57 -4.03 -14.62 11.91
C ARG A 57 -5.37 -14.71 11.20
N ALA A 58 -6.49 -14.78 11.93
CA ALA A 58 -7.83 -14.73 11.36
C ALA A 58 -8.11 -13.36 10.71
N LYS A 59 -7.67 -12.25 11.32
CA LYS A 59 -7.75 -10.92 10.70
C LYS A 59 -6.91 -10.81 9.43
N ARG A 60 -5.69 -11.36 9.39
CA ARG A 60 -4.81 -11.23 8.21
C ARG A 60 -5.20 -12.12 7.03
N ASN A 61 -5.83 -13.27 7.24
CA ASN A 61 -6.26 -14.14 6.15
C ASN A 61 -7.61 -13.72 5.51
N ASP A 62 -8.35 -12.78 6.09
CA ASP A 62 -9.70 -12.38 5.62
C ASP A 62 -9.73 -11.00 4.92
N MET A 63 -8.61 -10.28 4.82
CA MET A 63 -8.60 -8.88 4.34
C MET A 63 -8.44 -8.72 2.82
N SER A 64 -7.69 -9.60 2.14
CA SER A 64 -7.33 -9.38 0.72
C SER A 64 -8.33 -9.95 -0.28
N TRP A 65 -9.29 -10.78 0.14
CA TRP A 65 -10.20 -11.52 -0.75
C TRP A 65 -11.64 -10.99 -0.76
N ARG A 66 -11.92 -9.82 -0.17
CA ARG A 66 -13.31 -9.30 -0.03
C ARG A 66 -13.54 -7.85 -0.42
N SER A 67 -12.53 -7.11 -0.90
CA SER A 67 -12.77 -5.71 -1.26
C SER A 67 -13.43 -5.52 -2.63
N GLY A 68 -13.54 -6.59 -3.43
CA GLY A 68 -14.17 -6.53 -4.75
C GLY A 68 -15.63 -6.08 -4.72
N ALA A 69 -16.12 -5.54 -5.83
CA ALA A 69 -17.50 -5.09 -6.00
C ALA A 69 -17.92 -5.10 -7.47
N ASP A 70 -19.16 -4.71 -7.77
CA ASP A 70 -19.68 -4.60 -9.15
C ASP A 70 -19.48 -3.19 -9.75
N SER A 71 -18.83 -2.28 -9.03
CA SER A 71 -18.55 -0.91 -9.47
C SER A 71 -17.30 -0.33 -8.82
N ASN A 72 -16.69 0.68 -9.45
CA ASN A 72 -15.54 1.39 -8.89
C ASN A 72 -15.86 1.99 -7.51
N LYS A 73 -17.04 2.61 -7.36
CA LYS A 73 -17.49 3.15 -6.08
C LYS A 73 -17.56 2.08 -4.99
N GLY A 74 -18.19 0.93 -5.29
CA GLY A 74 -18.30 -0.17 -4.34
C GLY A 74 -16.94 -0.72 -3.94
N LEU A 75 -16.01 -0.85 -4.90
CA LEU A 75 -14.64 -1.28 -4.65
C LEU A 75 -13.94 -0.32 -3.67
N VAL A 76 -13.96 0.98 -3.94
CA VAL A 76 -13.28 1.98 -3.12
C VAL A 76 -13.90 2.05 -1.71
N GLU A 77 -15.22 1.98 -1.60
CA GLU A 77 -15.91 1.94 -0.31
C GLU A 77 -15.57 0.69 0.50
N ASN A 78 -15.45 -0.47 -0.15
CA ASN A 78 -15.04 -1.71 0.49
C ASN A 78 -13.58 -1.63 0.98
N LEU A 79 -12.67 -1.10 0.16
CA LEU A 79 -11.26 -0.89 0.54
C LEU A 79 -11.16 0.00 1.78
N GLN A 80 -11.92 1.10 1.83
CA GLN A 80 -11.95 2.01 2.98
C GLN A 80 -12.55 1.32 4.22
N ARG A 81 -13.67 0.59 4.06
CA ARG A 81 -14.33 -0.15 5.15
C ARG A 81 -13.39 -1.20 5.76
N ASN A 82 -12.57 -1.83 4.93
CA ASN A 82 -11.55 -2.80 5.32
C ASN A 82 -10.27 -2.15 5.87
N GLN A 83 -10.24 -0.83 6.06
CA GLN A 83 -9.14 -0.08 6.68
C GLN A 83 -7.81 -0.18 5.92
N LEU A 84 -7.88 -0.31 4.58
CA LEU A 84 -6.69 -0.35 3.73
C LEU A 84 -6.12 1.04 3.46
N PHE A 85 -6.94 2.07 3.62
CA PHE A 85 -6.55 3.48 3.62
C PHE A 85 -7.56 4.28 4.47
N ALA A 86 -7.20 5.50 4.85
CA ALA A 86 -8.02 6.35 5.71
C ALA A 86 -8.24 7.75 5.14
N ASP A 87 -7.30 8.25 4.34
CA ASP A 87 -7.32 9.63 3.86
C ASP A 87 -8.45 9.88 2.84
N GLN A 88 -9.16 10.99 3.02
CA GLN A 88 -10.27 11.36 2.14
C GLN A 88 -9.79 11.69 0.73
N ARG A 89 -8.60 12.28 0.56
CA ARG A 89 -8.04 12.62 -0.75
C ARG A 89 -7.66 11.36 -1.54
N VAL A 90 -7.27 10.29 -0.85
CA VAL A 90 -7.05 8.97 -1.45
C VAL A 90 -8.38 8.41 -1.95
N LYS A 91 -9.44 8.49 -1.12
CA LYS A 91 -10.79 8.09 -1.54
C LYS A 91 -11.23 8.82 -2.80
N ASP A 92 -11.12 10.15 -2.78
CA ASP A 92 -11.59 11.01 -3.86
C ASP A 92 -10.82 10.72 -5.16
N ALA A 93 -9.50 10.56 -5.09
CA ALA A 93 -8.68 10.18 -6.24
C ALA A 93 -9.11 8.85 -6.85
N MET A 94 -9.28 7.80 -6.03
CA MET A 94 -9.70 6.48 -6.52
C MET A 94 -11.15 6.44 -7.01
N LEU A 95 -12.03 7.29 -6.47
CA LEU A 95 -13.40 7.44 -6.99
C LEU A 95 -13.43 8.20 -8.32
N SER A 96 -12.57 9.21 -8.50
CA SER A 96 -12.49 9.99 -9.74
C SER A 96 -11.87 9.22 -10.90
N VAL A 97 -10.91 8.33 -10.62
CA VAL A 97 -10.25 7.50 -11.64
C VAL A 97 -10.91 6.12 -11.64
N ASP A 98 -11.82 5.88 -12.59
CA ASP A 98 -12.52 4.61 -12.69
C ASP A 98 -11.56 3.50 -13.16
N ARG A 99 -11.32 2.51 -12.32
CA ARG A 99 -10.45 1.38 -12.64
C ARG A 99 -10.92 0.59 -13.88
N GLY A 100 -12.20 0.65 -14.23
CA GLY A 100 -12.77 0.06 -15.45
C GLY A 100 -12.10 0.53 -16.74
N ASP A 101 -11.54 1.73 -16.75
CA ASP A 101 -10.84 2.27 -17.92
C ASP A 101 -9.44 1.67 -18.12
N PHE A 102 -8.87 1.08 -17.07
CA PHE A 102 -7.45 0.69 -16.99
C PHE A 102 -7.24 -0.83 -16.90
N ALA A 103 -8.30 -1.60 -16.64
CA ALA A 103 -8.25 -3.04 -16.43
C ALA A 103 -9.15 -3.77 -17.45
N PRO A 104 -8.58 -4.58 -18.37
CA PRO A 104 -9.34 -5.23 -19.44
C PRO A 104 -10.39 -6.25 -18.97
N SER A 105 -10.24 -6.81 -17.77
CA SER A 105 -11.14 -7.83 -17.24
C SER A 105 -11.25 -7.73 -15.72
N THR A 106 -12.41 -8.11 -15.16
CA THR A 106 -12.66 -8.10 -13.70
C THR A 106 -12.19 -6.81 -13.01
N PRO A 107 -12.47 -5.61 -13.55
CA PRO A 107 -11.80 -4.37 -13.15
C PRO A 107 -11.99 -4.04 -11.66
N TYR A 108 -13.10 -4.48 -11.08
CA TYR A 108 -13.50 -4.18 -9.70
C TYR A 108 -13.22 -5.32 -8.72
N GLY A 109 -12.45 -6.33 -9.12
CA GLY A 109 -11.92 -7.34 -8.21
C GLY A 109 -10.66 -6.87 -7.48
N ASP A 110 -10.51 -7.24 -6.20
CA ASP A 110 -9.33 -6.87 -5.40
C ASP A 110 -8.12 -7.80 -5.68
N HIS A 111 -7.74 -7.91 -6.94
CA HIS A 111 -6.65 -8.76 -7.41
C HIS A 111 -5.93 -8.12 -8.61
N PRO A 112 -4.67 -8.52 -8.90
CA PRO A 112 -3.98 -8.08 -10.11
C PRO A 112 -4.67 -8.59 -11.37
N VAL A 113 -4.73 -7.76 -12.41
CA VAL A 113 -5.33 -8.11 -13.71
C VAL A 113 -4.28 -7.97 -14.80
N SER A 114 -4.20 -8.95 -15.71
CA SER A 114 -3.29 -8.87 -16.87
C SER A 114 -3.67 -7.71 -17.79
N ILE A 115 -2.66 -6.97 -18.24
CA ILE A 115 -2.80 -5.86 -19.20
C ILE A 115 -2.01 -6.14 -20.50
N GLY A 116 -1.61 -7.39 -20.74
CA GLY A 116 -0.73 -7.77 -21.83
C GLY A 116 0.75 -7.58 -21.48
N TYR A 117 1.64 -7.98 -22.40
CA TYR A 117 3.10 -7.76 -22.31
C TYR A 117 3.74 -8.29 -21.00
N SER A 118 3.23 -9.41 -20.50
CA SER A 118 3.61 -10.00 -19.20
C SER A 118 3.51 -9.04 -18.00
N ALA A 119 2.69 -7.99 -18.14
CA ALA A 119 2.43 -6.99 -17.12
C ALA A 119 1.03 -7.15 -16.54
N THR A 120 0.85 -6.65 -15.32
CA THR A 120 -0.44 -6.63 -14.63
C THR A 120 -0.69 -5.26 -14.03
N ILE A 121 -1.92 -4.76 -14.12
CA ILE A 121 -2.36 -3.68 -13.23
C ILE A 121 -2.46 -4.25 -11.81
N SER A 122 -1.77 -3.61 -10.85
CA SER A 122 -1.71 -4.06 -9.46
C SER A 122 -3.10 -4.14 -8.82
N ALA A 123 -3.24 -4.98 -7.79
CA ALA A 123 -4.48 -5.08 -7.03
C ALA A 123 -4.90 -3.72 -6.43
N PRO A 124 -6.21 -3.41 -6.38
CA PRO A 124 -6.72 -2.18 -5.80
C PRO A 124 -6.18 -1.83 -4.41
N HIS A 125 -6.06 -2.81 -3.50
CA HIS A 125 -5.48 -2.56 -2.18
C HIS A 125 -4.03 -2.07 -2.22
N MET A 126 -3.23 -2.49 -3.21
CA MET A 126 -1.85 -2.02 -3.37
C MET A 126 -1.80 -0.57 -3.82
N HIS A 127 -2.67 -0.16 -4.74
CA HIS A 127 -2.79 1.25 -5.14
C HIS A 127 -3.27 2.11 -3.96
N ALA A 128 -4.30 1.68 -3.24
CA ALA A 128 -4.79 2.37 -2.05
C ALA A 128 -3.68 2.55 -1.00
N THR A 129 -2.91 1.48 -0.73
CA THR A 129 -1.79 1.50 0.21
C THR A 129 -0.69 2.46 -0.24
N ALA A 130 -0.33 2.45 -1.53
CA ALA A 130 0.69 3.36 -2.07
C ALA A 130 0.27 4.83 -1.96
N LEU A 131 -0.97 5.15 -2.36
CA LEU A 131 -1.52 6.50 -2.25
C LEU A 131 -1.60 6.98 -0.79
N GLU A 132 -2.04 6.12 0.13
CA GLU A 132 -2.09 6.42 1.57
C GLU A 132 -0.69 6.70 2.16
N LEU A 133 0.31 5.91 1.76
CA LEU A 133 1.68 6.11 2.24
C LEU A 133 2.36 7.35 1.63
N LEU A 134 1.92 7.78 0.44
CA LEU A 134 2.44 8.95 -0.27
C LEU A 134 1.61 10.22 -0.07
N LYS A 135 0.45 10.17 0.62
CA LYS A 135 -0.50 11.29 0.73
C LYS A 135 0.11 12.63 1.16
N ASP A 136 1.12 12.60 2.02
CA ASP A 136 1.81 13.79 2.53
C ASP A 136 2.85 14.39 1.56
N HIS A 137 3.12 13.67 0.47
CA HIS A 137 4.08 13.99 -0.61
C HIS A 137 3.39 14.10 -1.98
N LEU A 138 2.06 13.97 -1.99
CA LEU A 138 1.19 14.17 -3.14
C LEU A 138 0.25 15.32 -2.79
N LYS A 139 0.74 16.55 -2.67
CA LYS A 139 -0.03 17.76 -2.38
C LYS A 139 -0.10 18.69 -3.60
N GLU A 140 -1.01 19.67 -3.54
CA GLU A 140 -1.15 20.67 -4.60
C GLU A 140 0.21 21.28 -4.98
N GLY A 141 0.59 21.15 -6.26
CA GLY A 141 1.86 21.67 -6.79
C GLY A 141 3.05 20.73 -6.67
N ASP A 142 2.91 19.58 -5.99
CA ASP A 142 3.99 18.59 -5.89
C ASP A 142 4.25 17.91 -7.24
N LYS A 143 5.47 17.39 -7.37
CA LYS A 143 5.87 16.56 -8.50
C LYS A 143 6.08 15.12 -8.08
N ALA A 144 5.52 14.18 -8.83
CA ALA A 144 5.65 12.76 -8.58
C ALA A 144 6.18 11.98 -9.81
N LEU A 145 6.82 10.84 -9.54
CA LEU A 145 7.29 9.88 -10.54
C LEU A 145 6.67 8.51 -10.26
N ASP A 146 6.08 7.89 -11.28
CA ASP A 146 5.60 6.51 -11.25
C ASP A 146 6.43 5.66 -12.22
N VAL A 147 7.28 4.79 -11.68
CA VAL A 147 8.20 3.93 -12.43
C VAL A 147 7.56 2.58 -12.68
N GLY A 148 7.46 2.18 -13.96
CA GLY A 148 6.65 1.03 -14.37
C GLY A 148 5.18 1.39 -14.31
N SER A 149 4.80 2.48 -14.98
CA SER A 149 3.44 3.03 -14.90
C SER A 149 2.37 2.09 -15.46
N GLY A 150 2.73 1.10 -16.28
CA GLY A 150 1.84 0.04 -16.75
C GLY A 150 0.57 0.60 -17.38
N SER A 151 -0.59 0.29 -16.79
CA SER A 151 -1.87 0.78 -17.31
C SER A 151 -2.08 2.28 -17.19
N GLY A 152 -1.30 2.99 -16.36
CA GLY A 152 -1.44 4.42 -16.08
C GLY A 152 -2.39 4.77 -14.93
N TYR A 153 -3.03 3.78 -14.29
CA TYR A 153 -4.03 4.01 -13.24
C TYR A 153 -3.47 4.78 -12.03
N LEU A 154 -2.32 4.36 -11.52
CA LEU A 154 -1.74 4.99 -10.35
C LEU A 154 -1.20 6.39 -10.68
N THR A 155 -0.57 6.57 -11.84
CA THR A 155 -0.19 7.89 -12.39
C THR A 155 -1.37 8.85 -12.39
N ALA A 156 -2.54 8.41 -12.89
CA ALA A 156 -3.76 9.22 -12.91
C ALA A 156 -4.24 9.57 -11.49
N CYS A 157 -4.26 8.60 -10.57
CA CYS A 157 -4.64 8.86 -9.18
C CYS A 157 -3.70 9.86 -8.50
N MET A 158 -2.39 9.72 -8.69
CA MET A 158 -1.40 10.67 -8.19
C MET A 158 -1.63 12.07 -8.78
N ALA A 159 -1.97 12.15 -10.07
CA ALA A 159 -2.24 13.42 -10.75
C ALA A 159 -3.42 14.15 -10.11
N ILE A 160 -4.50 13.44 -9.78
CA ILE A 160 -5.62 14.00 -9.01
C ILE A 160 -5.14 14.55 -7.66
N MET A 161 -4.30 13.80 -6.93
CA MET A 161 -3.82 14.19 -5.60
C MET A 161 -2.86 15.38 -5.60
N VAL A 162 -1.94 15.47 -6.57
CA VAL A 162 -1.01 16.61 -6.70
C VAL A 162 -1.69 17.88 -7.24
N GLY A 163 -2.98 17.79 -7.59
CA GLY A 163 -3.80 18.95 -7.88
C GLY A 163 -3.40 19.67 -9.18
N LYS A 164 -3.99 20.86 -9.40
CA LYS A 164 -4.00 21.54 -10.71
C LYS A 164 -2.62 22.04 -11.15
N SER A 165 -1.80 22.46 -10.19
CA SER A 165 -0.45 22.95 -10.40
C SER A 165 0.63 21.87 -10.26
N GLY A 166 0.24 20.66 -9.86
CA GLY A 166 1.15 19.52 -9.74
C GLY A 166 1.41 18.81 -11.07
N LYS A 167 2.39 17.91 -11.07
CA LYS A 167 2.76 17.13 -12.24
C LYS A 167 3.20 15.72 -11.89
N VAL A 168 2.78 14.73 -12.66
CA VAL A 168 3.15 13.33 -12.49
C VAL A 168 3.75 12.80 -13.78
N ILE A 169 4.92 12.17 -13.65
CA ILE A 169 5.60 11.52 -14.77
C ILE A 169 5.41 10.00 -14.60
N GLY A 170 4.82 9.35 -15.59
CA GLY A 170 4.76 7.88 -15.67
C GLY A 170 5.82 7.40 -16.65
N ILE A 171 6.71 6.51 -16.22
CA ILE A 171 7.73 5.90 -17.10
C ILE A 171 7.46 4.40 -17.29
N GLU A 172 7.46 3.95 -18.54
CA GLU A 172 7.16 2.58 -18.91
C GLU A 172 8.07 2.13 -20.07
N HIS A 173 8.61 0.93 -20.00
CA HIS A 173 9.59 0.43 -20.98
C HIS A 173 8.96 -0.28 -22.19
N ILE A 174 7.66 -0.58 -22.14
CA ILE A 174 6.89 -1.16 -23.23
C ILE A 174 6.11 -0.04 -23.92
N SER A 175 6.50 0.34 -25.14
CA SER A 175 5.86 1.39 -25.94
C SER A 175 4.34 1.20 -26.06
N GLU A 176 3.90 -0.04 -26.17
CA GLU A 176 2.49 -0.40 -26.27
C GLU A 176 1.74 -0.08 -24.97
N LEU A 177 2.33 -0.36 -23.80
CA LEU A 177 1.75 0.02 -22.51
C LEU A 177 1.78 1.54 -22.30
N VAL A 178 2.79 2.25 -22.82
CA VAL A 178 2.78 3.73 -22.83
C VAL A 178 1.57 4.24 -23.60
N ASN A 179 1.34 3.74 -24.81
CA ASN A 179 0.20 4.14 -25.65
C ASN A 179 -1.14 3.77 -24.99
N ASP A 180 -1.26 2.56 -24.43
CA ASP A 180 -2.45 2.12 -23.72
C ASP A 180 -2.71 3.00 -22.49
N SER A 181 -1.67 3.40 -21.76
CA SER A 181 -1.81 4.26 -20.57
C SER A 181 -2.34 5.65 -20.93
N ILE A 182 -1.87 6.23 -22.03
CA ILE A 182 -2.38 7.49 -22.58
C ILE A 182 -3.85 7.32 -22.96
N ALA A 183 -4.17 6.31 -23.76
CA ALA A 183 -5.53 6.04 -24.21
C ALA A 183 -6.50 5.79 -23.05
N ASN A 184 -6.07 5.09 -21.99
CA ASN A 184 -6.87 4.83 -20.81
C ASN A 184 -7.20 6.12 -20.05
N VAL A 185 -6.21 7.00 -19.85
CA VAL A 185 -6.43 8.30 -19.20
C VAL A 185 -7.34 9.19 -20.05
N GLU A 186 -7.17 9.20 -21.37
CA GLU A 186 -7.96 10.07 -22.27
C GLU A 186 -9.46 9.73 -22.31
N LYS A 187 -9.88 8.52 -21.93
CA LYS A 187 -11.31 8.14 -21.87
C LYS A 187 -12.14 9.11 -21.04
N HIS A 188 -11.61 9.52 -19.88
CA HIS A 188 -12.35 10.35 -18.92
C HIS A 188 -11.53 11.49 -18.28
N HIS A 189 -10.22 11.57 -18.55
CA HIS A 189 -9.28 12.52 -17.94
C HIS A 189 -8.28 13.10 -18.96
N ALA A 190 -8.71 13.31 -20.21
CA ALA A 190 -7.88 13.91 -21.27
C ALA A 190 -7.32 15.30 -20.90
N ASP A 191 -7.96 16.02 -19.98
CA ASP A 191 -7.48 17.28 -19.43
C ASP A 191 -6.14 17.10 -18.70
N LEU A 192 -5.91 15.96 -18.03
CA LEU A 192 -4.66 15.71 -17.31
C LEU A 192 -3.45 15.64 -18.25
N ILE A 193 -3.63 15.10 -19.45
CA ILE A 193 -2.57 15.03 -20.47
C ILE A 193 -2.44 16.38 -21.18
N SER A 194 -3.54 16.93 -21.68
CA SER A 194 -3.52 18.18 -22.44
C SER A 194 -3.07 19.40 -21.62
N SER A 195 -3.29 19.41 -20.30
CA SER A 195 -2.76 20.44 -19.40
C SER A 195 -1.31 20.19 -18.97
N GLY A 196 -0.70 19.06 -19.37
CA GLY A 196 0.65 18.68 -18.96
C GLY A 196 0.80 18.22 -17.51
N ARG A 197 -0.31 17.92 -16.81
CA ARG A 197 -0.30 17.38 -15.44
C ARG A 197 0.16 15.93 -15.40
N ILE A 198 -0.07 15.18 -16.47
CA ILE A 198 0.50 13.85 -16.69
C ILE A 198 1.41 13.91 -17.90
N LEU A 199 2.59 13.31 -17.77
CA LEU A 199 3.46 13.00 -18.89
C LEU A 199 3.84 11.51 -18.82
N PHE A 200 3.39 10.73 -19.79
CA PHE A 200 3.88 9.38 -19.99
C PHE A 200 5.12 9.42 -20.89
N VAL A 201 6.18 8.74 -20.47
CA VAL A 201 7.42 8.62 -21.23
C VAL A 201 7.75 7.15 -21.42
N GLU A 202 8.15 6.80 -22.64
CA GLU A 202 8.79 5.52 -22.87
C GLU A 202 10.19 5.55 -22.26
N GLY A 203 10.55 4.49 -21.53
CA GLY A 203 11.89 4.33 -21.06
C GLY A 203 12.36 2.89 -20.82
N ASP A 204 13.37 2.45 -21.58
CA ASP A 204 14.07 1.18 -21.40
C ASP A 204 15.06 1.16 -20.20
N GLY A 205 14.75 0.31 -19.20
CA GLY A 205 15.63 0.01 -18.06
C GLY A 205 17.08 -0.38 -18.40
N ARG A 206 17.40 -0.77 -19.64
CA ARG A 206 18.77 -1.02 -20.14
C ARG A 206 19.50 0.23 -20.60
N LYS A 207 18.80 1.14 -21.29
CA LYS A 207 19.34 2.46 -21.69
C LYS A 207 19.24 3.46 -20.54
N GLY A 208 18.50 3.09 -19.51
CA GLY A 208 18.57 3.62 -18.17
C GLY A 208 17.78 4.90 -18.05
N ASP A 209 16.47 4.76 -18.02
CA ASP A 209 15.47 5.79 -17.83
C ASP A 209 14.42 5.27 -16.82
N GLY A 210 13.90 4.04 -16.93
CA GLY A 210 13.05 3.45 -15.88
C GLY A 210 13.82 3.24 -14.56
N ARG A 211 15.01 2.66 -14.63
CA ARG A 211 15.92 2.48 -13.47
C ARG A 211 16.69 3.73 -13.09
N LYS A 212 16.89 4.66 -14.03
CA LYS A 212 17.53 5.93 -13.74
C LYS A 212 16.53 7.00 -13.32
N GLY A 213 15.23 6.72 -13.32
CA GLY A 213 14.20 7.76 -13.22
C GLY A 213 14.26 8.74 -14.38
N TYR A 214 13.54 9.85 -14.26
CA TYR A 214 13.43 10.84 -15.31
C TYR A 214 14.05 12.18 -14.89
N ALA A 215 15.39 12.26 -15.01
CA ALA A 215 16.17 13.38 -14.49
C ALA A 215 15.73 14.76 -14.99
N SER A 216 15.20 14.86 -16.22
CA SER A 216 14.74 16.13 -16.81
C SER A 216 13.62 16.80 -16.04
N GLU A 217 12.87 16.05 -15.23
CA GLU A 217 11.81 16.59 -14.39
C GLU A 217 12.10 16.44 -12.90
N ALA A 218 13.24 15.88 -12.50
CA ALA A 218 13.64 15.87 -11.10
C ALA A 218 13.80 17.30 -10.54
N PRO A 219 13.66 17.51 -9.21
CA PRO A 219 13.42 16.51 -8.18
C PRO A 219 11.93 16.21 -7.92
N TYR A 220 11.68 15.05 -7.30
CA TYR A 220 10.32 14.54 -7.01
C TYR A 220 10.03 14.51 -5.51
N LYS A 221 8.82 14.94 -5.11
CA LYS A 221 8.35 14.78 -3.73
C LYS A 221 7.88 13.36 -3.45
N ALA A 222 7.30 12.69 -4.44
CA ALA A 222 6.90 11.30 -4.37
C ALA A 222 7.50 10.48 -5.52
N ILE A 223 8.03 9.30 -5.23
CA ILE A 223 8.38 8.30 -6.24
C ILE A 223 7.68 6.99 -5.88
N HIS A 224 7.00 6.39 -6.84
CA HIS A 224 6.50 5.02 -6.74
C HIS A 224 7.18 4.15 -7.78
N VAL A 225 7.47 2.91 -7.42
CA VAL A 225 8.02 1.91 -8.34
C VAL A 225 7.09 0.70 -8.35
N GLY A 226 6.40 0.51 -9.47
CA GLY A 226 5.41 -0.55 -9.70
C GLY A 226 5.99 -1.91 -10.06
N ALA A 227 7.31 -2.11 -9.91
CA ALA A 227 8.00 -3.35 -10.21
C ALA A 227 9.14 -3.62 -9.20
N ALA A 228 9.40 -4.90 -8.92
CA ALA A 228 10.41 -5.30 -7.94
C ALA A 228 11.83 -5.11 -8.47
N ALA A 229 12.63 -4.30 -7.76
CA ALA A 229 14.03 -4.11 -8.06
C ALA A 229 14.90 -5.03 -7.17
N PRO A 230 16.02 -5.58 -7.69
CA PRO A 230 16.93 -6.40 -6.87
C PRO A 230 17.56 -5.58 -5.73
N LYS A 231 17.74 -4.27 -5.94
CA LYS A 231 18.18 -3.29 -4.96
C LYS A 231 17.56 -1.94 -5.26
N ILE A 232 17.53 -1.06 -4.25
CA ILE A 232 17.06 0.32 -4.43
C ILE A 232 17.99 1.04 -5.44
N PRO A 233 17.47 1.56 -6.57
CA PRO A 233 18.29 2.25 -7.56
C PRO A 233 18.82 3.60 -7.01
N PRO A 234 20.15 3.84 -7.02
CA PRO A 234 20.73 5.10 -6.52
C PRO A 234 20.19 6.33 -7.25
N ALA A 235 19.95 6.23 -8.57
CA ALA A 235 19.42 7.32 -9.37
C ALA A 235 18.02 7.80 -8.92
N LEU A 236 17.17 6.88 -8.43
CA LEU A 236 15.86 7.25 -7.88
C LEU A 236 16.01 7.96 -6.53
N ILE A 237 16.99 7.55 -5.71
CA ILE A 237 17.34 8.27 -4.48
C ILE A 237 17.82 9.68 -4.85
N GLU A 238 18.74 9.82 -5.81
CA GLU A 238 19.29 11.12 -6.24
C GLU A 238 18.18 12.08 -6.69
N GLN A 239 17.20 11.59 -7.45
CA GLN A 239 16.07 12.39 -7.95
C GLN A 239 14.98 12.69 -6.92
N LEU A 240 15.02 12.06 -5.75
CA LEU A 240 14.10 12.38 -4.66
C LEU A 240 14.44 13.76 -4.09
N ALA A 241 13.43 14.63 -3.94
CA ALA A 241 13.60 15.93 -3.29
C ALA A 241 13.96 15.76 -1.81
N PRO A 242 14.63 16.75 -1.18
CA PRO A 242 14.65 16.85 0.28
C PRO A 242 13.22 16.86 0.84
N GLY A 243 13.00 16.07 1.89
CA GLY A 243 11.68 15.80 2.46
C GLY A 243 10.77 14.94 1.57
N GLY A 244 11.33 14.25 0.56
CA GLY A 244 10.60 13.39 -0.35
C GLY A 244 10.53 11.92 0.10
N ARG A 245 9.59 11.17 -0.46
CA ARG A 245 9.39 9.74 -0.19
C ARG A 245 9.33 8.90 -1.46
N MET A 246 9.99 7.75 -1.42
CA MET A 246 9.89 6.69 -2.41
C MET A 246 9.28 5.42 -1.82
N LEU A 247 8.40 4.77 -2.59
CA LEU A 247 7.91 3.42 -2.33
C LEU A 247 8.41 2.47 -3.42
N ILE A 248 9.04 1.37 -3.02
CA ILE A 248 9.65 0.42 -3.97
C ILE A 248 9.63 -1.01 -3.41
N PRO A 249 9.13 -2.00 -4.18
CA PRO A 249 9.37 -3.41 -3.88
C PRO A 249 10.84 -3.75 -4.14
N VAL A 250 11.51 -4.33 -3.14
CA VAL A 250 12.92 -4.74 -3.21
C VAL A 250 13.02 -6.25 -2.96
N GLY A 251 13.67 -6.96 -3.89
CA GLY A 251 13.92 -8.38 -3.81
C GLY A 251 14.15 -9.01 -5.18
N GLU A 252 14.68 -10.24 -5.19
CA GLU A 252 14.90 -11.00 -6.41
C GLU A 252 13.58 -11.37 -7.11
N ALA A 253 13.61 -11.52 -8.44
CA ALA A 253 12.45 -11.75 -9.31
C ALA A 253 11.57 -12.96 -8.93
N ASN A 254 12.14 -13.94 -8.22
CA ASN A 254 11.47 -15.15 -7.73
C ASN A 254 11.70 -15.39 -6.23
N GLY A 255 12.07 -14.33 -5.50
CA GLY A 255 12.43 -14.40 -4.08
C GLY A 255 11.41 -13.73 -3.17
N HIS A 256 11.76 -13.64 -1.88
CA HIS A 256 11.03 -12.80 -0.95
C HIS A 256 11.26 -11.33 -1.29
N GLN A 257 10.20 -10.63 -1.67
CA GLN A 257 10.23 -9.19 -1.91
C GLN A 257 9.64 -8.43 -0.72
N ARG A 258 10.20 -7.26 -0.43
CA ARG A 258 9.78 -6.36 0.65
C ARG A 258 9.39 -5.03 0.06
N PHE A 259 8.21 -4.54 0.41
CA PHE A 259 7.78 -3.20 0.06
C PHE A 259 8.48 -2.22 0.99
N MET A 260 9.42 -1.47 0.44
CA MET A 260 10.26 -0.55 1.17
C MET A 260 9.72 0.87 1.03
N GLN A 261 9.72 1.59 2.15
CA GLN A 261 9.59 3.04 2.15
C GLN A 261 10.99 3.64 2.34
N VAL A 262 11.34 4.60 1.49
CA VAL A 262 12.61 5.33 1.54
C VAL A 262 12.28 6.81 1.65
N ASP A 263 12.75 7.47 2.71
CA ASP A 263 12.57 8.89 2.95
C ASP A 263 13.93 9.58 2.79
N LYS A 264 13.99 10.68 2.02
CA LYS A 264 15.14 11.59 2.01
C LYS A 264 14.81 12.77 2.91
N LEU A 265 15.53 12.91 4.01
CA LEU A 265 15.35 14.01 4.95
C LEU A 265 15.85 15.34 4.36
N ASP A 266 15.50 16.45 4.99
CA ASP A 266 15.84 17.79 4.51
C ASP A 266 17.36 18.05 4.49
N ASP A 267 18.12 17.36 5.35
CA ASP A 267 19.59 17.39 5.40
C ASP A 267 20.27 16.45 4.37
N GLY A 268 19.48 15.72 3.59
CA GLY A 268 19.95 14.74 2.61
C GLY A 268 20.19 13.34 3.17
N GLU A 269 20.01 13.10 4.47
CA GLU A 269 20.07 11.76 5.06
C GLU A 269 18.96 10.88 4.47
N VAL A 270 19.30 9.65 4.07
CA VAL A 270 18.35 8.69 3.51
C VAL A 270 18.01 7.63 4.54
N LYS A 271 16.74 7.54 4.92
CA LYS A 271 16.21 6.50 5.81
C LYS A 271 15.35 5.54 5.04
N SER A 272 15.47 4.26 5.34
CA SER A 272 14.62 3.23 4.76
C SER A 272 13.97 2.39 5.85
N ARG A 273 12.72 2.00 5.62
CA ARG A 273 11.99 1.07 6.47
C ARG A 273 11.27 0.04 5.62
N ASP A 274 11.25 -1.16 6.16
CA ASP A 274 10.48 -2.27 5.62
C ASP A 274 9.03 -2.16 6.06
N PHE A 275 8.11 -2.10 5.09
CA PHE A 275 6.68 -1.97 5.36
C PHE A 275 6.00 -3.33 5.46
N MET A 276 6.08 -4.14 4.40
CA MET A 276 5.46 -5.46 4.35
C MET A 276 6.08 -6.36 3.28
N GLY A 277 5.81 -7.67 3.35
CA GLY A 277 6.12 -8.59 2.25
C GLY A 277 5.13 -8.41 1.09
N VAL A 278 5.64 -8.46 -0.14
CA VAL A 278 4.83 -8.28 -1.36
C VAL A 278 5.28 -9.24 -2.46
N ILE A 279 4.49 -9.31 -3.54
CA ILE A 279 4.83 -10.00 -4.78
C ILE A 279 4.51 -9.04 -5.92
N TYR A 280 5.54 -8.64 -6.66
CA TYR A 280 5.50 -7.72 -7.79
C TYR A 280 6.20 -8.34 -8.99
N VAL A 281 5.77 -7.92 -10.18
CA VAL A 281 6.49 -8.22 -11.43
C VAL A 281 7.91 -7.65 -11.36
N PRO A 282 8.93 -8.31 -11.94
CA PRO A 282 10.31 -7.84 -11.86
C PRO A 282 10.53 -6.54 -12.65
N LEU A 283 11.29 -5.60 -12.09
CA LEU A 283 11.80 -4.43 -12.81
C LEU A 283 12.95 -4.88 -13.73
N THR A 284 12.62 -5.28 -14.95
CA THR A 284 13.51 -6.01 -15.85
C THR A 284 13.72 -5.30 -17.20
N ASP A 285 14.41 -5.97 -18.12
CA ASP A 285 14.60 -5.57 -19.51
C ASP A 285 13.41 -6.04 -20.35
N ARG A 286 13.06 -5.32 -21.43
CA ARG A 286 11.94 -5.67 -22.31
C ARG A 286 11.99 -7.13 -22.77
N GLU A 287 13.12 -7.60 -23.30
CA GLU A 287 13.26 -8.96 -23.85
C GLU A 287 13.05 -10.02 -22.77
N ARG A 288 13.45 -9.73 -21.53
CA ARG A 288 13.20 -10.65 -20.41
C ARG A 288 11.74 -10.67 -19.98
N GLN A 289 10.99 -9.59 -20.24
CA GLN A 289 9.59 -9.47 -19.87
C GLN A 289 8.67 -10.10 -20.92
N VAL A 290 8.85 -9.75 -22.20
CA VAL A 290 7.96 -10.20 -23.28
C VAL A 290 8.46 -11.45 -24.01
N GLY A 291 9.73 -11.82 -23.84
CA GLY A 291 10.39 -12.88 -24.63
C GLY A 291 11.00 -12.33 -25.92
N ASP A 292 11.77 -13.17 -26.62
CA ASP A 292 12.12 -12.93 -28.02
C ASP A 292 10.90 -13.35 -28.86
N ASP A 293 10.25 -12.40 -29.54
CA ASP A 293 9.22 -12.67 -30.57
C ASP A 293 9.84 -13.31 -31.82
#